data_AF-A0A497R0F8-F1
#
_entry.id   AF-A0A497R0F8-F1
#
_cell.length_a   1.000
_cell.length_b   1.000
_cell.length_c   1.000
_cell.angle_alpha   90.00
_cell.angle_beta   90.00
_cell.angle_gamma   90.00
#
_symmetry.space_group_name_H-M   'P 1'
#
loop_
_entity.id
_entity.type
_entity.pdbx_description
1 polymer ?
#
loop_
_entity_poly.entity_id
_entity_poly.type
_entity_poly.pdbx_seq_one_letter_code
_entity_poly.pdbx_strand_id
1 'polypeptide(L)'
;MKYSTKLKGEFRLSEADVLKFHPWIKPLLEEIKNKGWNYRFSNINAEVLVELNLDDLMLTLNYYPPRIEKWEEEGTYEISAKLGEKPPAIMKILSIERFNVDVYPKHSLYAVEVDPFKKEIKKIRDILWNGLGEKCSSKLNEARDVYEIAKWLIEDKGFKPASDYVLENYKKLVDLFEKPYKFDLTLELTVKDESKVPTWKSLKKELHNFFYDRGLLVELKGDHKKSFDLFKKPIP
;
A
#
# COMPACT_ATOMS: atom_id res chain seq x y z
N MET A 1 -37.52 11.69 -5.39
CA MET A 1 -37.89 10.28 -5.23
C MET A 1 -36.74 9.56 -4.55
N LYS A 2 -37.01 8.87 -3.43
CA LYS A 2 -36.00 8.10 -2.69
C LYS A 2 -35.88 6.70 -3.30
N TYR A 3 -34.67 6.30 -3.66
CA TYR A 3 -34.39 5.00 -4.27
C TYR A 3 -33.37 4.24 -3.43
N SER A 4 -33.69 3.00 -3.08
CA SER A 4 -32.77 2.13 -2.36
C SER A 4 -31.94 1.32 -3.36
N THR A 5 -30.62 1.38 -3.27
CA THR A 5 -29.72 0.61 -4.14
C THR A 5 -28.49 0.13 -3.40
N LYS A 6 -27.85 -0.91 -3.94
CA LYS A 6 -26.59 -1.45 -3.43
C LYS A 6 -25.43 -0.73 -4.10
N LEU A 7 -24.48 -0.26 -3.29
CA LEU A 7 -23.23 0.31 -3.77
C LEU A 7 -22.05 -0.50 -3.22
N LYS A 8 -21.06 -0.71 -4.07
CA LYS A 8 -19.80 -1.35 -3.72
C LYS A 8 -18.67 -0.36 -3.97
N GLY A 9 -17.76 -0.22 -3.00
CA GLY A 9 -16.69 0.76 -3.07
C GLY A 9 -16.03 1.00 -1.73
N GLU A 10 -15.25 2.07 -1.65
CA GLU A 10 -14.57 2.48 -0.43
C GLU A 10 -15.49 3.32 0.46
N PHE A 11 -15.64 2.92 1.71
CA PHE A 11 -16.51 3.59 2.69
C PHE A 11 -15.76 3.89 3.99
N ARG A 12 -16.15 5.00 4.64
CA ARG A 12 -15.69 5.30 6.01
C ARG A 12 -16.63 4.63 7.00
N LEU A 13 -16.25 3.45 7.49
CA LEU A 13 -17.01 2.68 8.48
C LEU A 13 -16.34 2.76 9.87
N SER A 14 -17.12 2.55 10.93
CA SER A 14 -16.60 2.57 12.30
C SER A 14 -15.84 1.29 12.65
N GLU A 15 -15.05 1.32 13.72
CA GLU A 15 -14.43 0.10 14.28
C GLU A 15 -15.48 -0.95 14.62
N ALA A 16 -16.62 -0.55 15.22
CA ALA A 16 -17.70 -1.46 15.58
C ALA A 16 -18.29 -2.18 14.36
N ASP A 17 -18.42 -1.48 13.23
CA ASP A 17 -18.88 -2.07 11.98
C ASP A 17 -17.90 -3.12 11.45
N VAL A 18 -16.61 -2.79 11.40
CA VAL A 18 -15.58 -3.74 10.95
C VAL A 18 -15.54 -4.98 11.86
N LEU A 19 -15.58 -4.79 13.18
CA LEU A 19 -15.53 -5.88 14.15
C LEU A 19 -16.79 -6.75 14.15
N LYS A 20 -17.93 -6.25 13.67
CA LYS A 20 -19.15 -7.04 13.49
C LYS A 20 -19.00 -8.05 12.35
N PHE A 21 -18.35 -7.68 11.25
CA PHE A 21 -18.14 -8.55 10.09
C PHE A 21 -16.85 -9.38 10.17
N HIS A 22 -15.82 -8.86 10.84
CA HIS A 22 -14.51 -9.48 10.95
C HIS A 22 -14.02 -9.54 12.40
N PRO A 23 -14.72 -10.26 13.30
CA PRO A 23 -14.33 -10.34 14.71
C PRO A 23 -12.96 -11.01 14.94
N TRP A 24 -12.48 -11.78 13.96
CA TRP A 24 -11.17 -12.45 14.00
C TRP A 24 -9.99 -11.48 14.09
N ILE A 25 -10.16 -10.20 13.72
CA ILE A 25 -9.08 -9.21 13.81
C ILE A 25 -8.84 -8.72 15.25
N LYS A 26 -9.81 -8.91 16.16
CA LYS A 26 -9.76 -8.37 17.54
C LYS A 26 -8.46 -8.69 18.28
N PRO A 27 -7.92 -9.93 18.27
CA PRO A 27 -6.70 -10.24 19.00
C PRO A 27 -5.51 -9.38 18.54
N LEU A 28 -5.36 -9.17 17.22
CA LEU A 28 -4.30 -8.31 16.67
C LEU A 28 -4.43 -6.88 17.18
N LEU A 29 -5.66 -6.35 17.20
CA LEU A 29 -5.95 -4.98 17.64
C LEU A 29 -5.71 -4.78 19.15
N GLU A 30 -6.06 -5.78 19.96
CA GLU A 30 -5.79 -5.79 21.40
C GLU A 30 -4.29 -5.83 21.68
N GLU A 31 -3.53 -6.65 20.95
CA GLU A 31 -2.07 -6.68 21.07
C GLU A 31 -1.41 -5.35 20.71
N ILE A 32 -1.88 -4.68 19.64
CA ILE A 32 -1.42 -3.33 19.27
C ILE A 32 -1.65 -2.36 20.44
N LYS A 33 -2.86 -2.35 21.00
CA LYS A 33 -3.22 -1.50 22.15
C LYS A 33 -2.38 -1.82 23.40
N ASN A 34 -2.15 -3.11 23.69
CA ASN A 34 -1.36 -3.56 24.84
C ASN A 34 0.12 -3.16 24.75
N LYS A 35 0.65 -3.00 23.53
CA LYS A 35 2.00 -2.44 23.30
C LYS A 35 2.06 -0.91 23.38
N GLY A 36 0.93 -0.26 23.70
CA GLY A 36 0.85 1.20 23.81
C GLY A 36 0.75 1.93 22.47
N TRP A 37 0.53 1.20 21.38
CA TRP A 37 0.34 1.76 20.04
C TRP A 37 -1.13 1.98 19.73
N ASN A 38 -1.38 2.80 18.72
CA ASN A 38 -2.70 3.05 18.18
C ASN A 38 -2.86 2.33 16.84
N TYR A 39 -4.11 2.18 16.42
CA TYR A 39 -4.42 1.79 15.06
C TYR A 39 -5.60 2.57 14.51
N ARG A 40 -5.81 2.43 13.20
CA ARG A 40 -7.07 2.77 12.54
C ARG A 40 -7.29 1.85 11.35
N PHE A 41 -8.55 1.68 10.95
CA PHE A 41 -8.87 1.05 9.68
C PHE A 41 -8.76 2.07 8.54
N SER A 42 -8.26 1.62 7.39
CA SER A 42 -8.16 2.38 6.16
C SER A 42 -8.55 1.52 4.95
N ASN A 43 -8.86 2.15 3.82
CA ASN A 43 -9.19 1.47 2.55
C ASN A 43 -10.29 0.39 2.70
N ILE A 44 -11.32 0.67 3.52
CA ILE A 44 -12.39 -0.29 3.79
C ILE A 44 -13.28 -0.39 2.56
N ASN A 45 -13.19 -1.51 1.85
CA ASN A 45 -14.06 -1.81 0.72
C ASN A 45 -15.25 -2.62 1.22
N ALA A 46 -16.44 -2.10 1.00
CA ALA A 46 -17.68 -2.66 1.50
C ALA A 46 -18.77 -2.62 0.44
N GLU A 47 -19.76 -3.49 0.62
CA GLU A 47 -21.05 -3.39 -0.05
C GLU A 47 -22.06 -2.84 0.95
N VAL A 48 -22.76 -1.76 0.59
CA VAL A 48 -23.74 -1.09 1.43
C VAL A 48 -25.06 -0.91 0.69
N LEU A 49 -26.16 -0.97 1.43
CA LEU A 49 -27.46 -0.50 1.00
C LEU A 49 -27.59 0.98 1.37
N VAL A 50 -27.78 1.83 0.37
CA VAL A 50 -27.95 3.28 0.55
C VAL A 50 -29.32 3.72 0.05
N GLU A 51 -29.81 4.81 0.65
CA GLU A 51 -30.93 5.56 0.10
C GLU A 51 -30.38 6.76 -0.70
N LEU A 52 -30.70 6.81 -1.99
CA LEU A 52 -30.36 7.91 -2.87
C LEU A 52 -31.58 8.80 -3.06
N ASN A 53 -31.39 10.11 -2.97
CA ASN A 53 -32.39 11.06 -3.44
C ASN A 53 -32.10 11.40 -4.90
N LEU A 54 -32.93 10.88 -5.81
CA LEU A 54 -32.77 11.14 -7.25
C LEU A 54 -33.16 12.57 -7.63
N ASP A 55 -33.90 13.29 -6.79
CA ASP A 55 -34.27 14.69 -7.08
C ASP A 55 -33.06 15.63 -6.99
N ASP A 56 -32.04 15.25 -6.22
CA ASP A 56 -30.79 16.00 -6.06
C ASP A 56 -29.69 15.54 -7.03
N LEU A 57 -30.01 14.63 -7.95
CA LEU A 57 -29.07 14.05 -8.90
C LEU A 57 -28.75 15.06 -10.00
N MET A 58 -27.51 15.54 -10.06
CA MET A 58 -27.02 16.33 -11.19
C MET A 58 -26.31 15.42 -12.18
N LEU A 59 -26.89 15.28 -13.38
CA LEU A 59 -26.28 14.56 -14.50
C LEU A 59 -25.49 15.53 -15.37
N THR A 60 -24.26 15.17 -15.70
CA THR A 60 -23.43 15.90 -16.67
C THR A 60 -23.14 14.98 -17.84
N LEU A 61 -23.47 15.43 -19.05
CA LEU A 61 -23.12 14.76 -20.30
C LEU A 61 -21.93 15.50 -20.92
N ASN A 62 -20.79 14.81 -21.01
CA ASN A 62 -19.62 15.31 -21.71
C ASN A 62 -19.52 14.63 -23.07
N TYR A 63 -19.27 15.41 -24.12
CA TYR A 63 -18.91 14.89 -25.43
C TYR A 63 -17.42 15.15 -25.67
N TYR A 64 -16.70 14.08 -25.99
CA TYR A 64 -15.30 14.12 -26.37
C TYR A 64 -15.21 13.89 -27.88
N PRO A 65 -14.93 14.93 -28.69
CA PRO A 65 -14.74 14.76 -30.12
C PRO A 65 -13.52 13.87 -30.40
N PRO A 66 -13.51 13.15 -31.54
CA PRO A 66 -12.42 12.25 -31.90
C PRO A 66 -11.08 12.98 -31.92
N ARG A 67 -10.07 12.41 -31.25
CA ARG A 67 -8.73 13.00 -31.17
C ARG A 67 -7.89 12.55 -32.36
N ILE A 68 -7.62 13.49 -33.27
CA ILE A 68 -6.78 13.28 -34.47
C ILE A 68 -5.39 12.73 -34.07
N GLU A 69 -4.80 13.22 -32.98
CA GLU A 69 -3.49 12.79 -32.48
C GLU A 69 -3.46 11.33 -31.96
N LYS A 70 -4.63 10.76 -31.67
CA LYS A 70 -4.79 9.37 -31.22
C LYS A 70 -5.40 8.45 -32.27
N TRP A 71 -5.65 8.95 -33.48
CA TRP A 71 -6.32 8.21 -34.55
C TRP A 71 -7.69 7.66 -34.13
N GLU A 72 -8.41 8.38 -33.29
CA GLU A 72 -9.78 8.01 -32.90
C GLU A 72 -10.73 8.37 -34.06
N GLU A 73 -11.52 7.40 -34.53
CA GLU A 73 -12.46 7.58 -35.65
C GLU A 73 -13.82 8.17 -35.20
N GLU A 74 -14.19 7.96 -33.93
CA GLU A 74 -15.48 8.37 -33.38
C GLU A 74 -15.31 9.16 -32.07
N GLY A 75 -16.23 10.09 -31.83
CA GLY A 75 -16.30 10.78 -30.55
C GLY A 75 -16.96 9.92 -29.48
N THR A 76 -16.64 10.18 -28.20
CA THR A 76 -17.21 9.45 -27.07
C THR A 76 -18.10 10.35 -26.23
N TYR A 77 -19.17 9.78 -25.70
CA TYR A 77 -20.05 10.44 -24.73
C TYR A 77 -19.80 9.83 -23.34
N GLU A 78 -19.68 10.68 -22.33
CA GLU A 78 -19.58 10.28 -20.93
C GLU A 78 -20.75 10.91 -20.17
N ILE A 79 -21.54 10.07 -19.49
CA ILE A 79 -22.53 10.52 -18.52
C ILE A 79 -21.95 10.34 -17.13
N SER A 80 -21.86 11.42 -16.37
CA SER A 80 -21.47 11.39 -14.96
C SER A 80 -22.62 11.90 -14.09
N ALA A 81 -22.73 11.37 -12.88
CA ALA A 81 -23.78 11.72 -11.93
C ALA A 81 -23.17 12.18 -10.61
N LYS A 82 -23.54 13.39 -10.16
CA LYS A 82 -23.16 13.92 -8.85
C LYS A 82 -24.35 13.77 -7.90
N LEU A 83 -24.18 12.98 -6.85
CA LEU A 83 -25.20 12.64 -5.84
C LEU A 83 -25.36 13.72 -4.74
N GLY A 84 -25.09 14.99 -5.07
CA GLY A 84 -25.05 16.10 -4.13
C GLY A 84 -23.71 16.26 -3.38
N GLU A 85 -23.69 17.17 -2.39
CA GLU A 85 -22.50 17.47 -1.58
C GLU A 85 -22.35 16.61 -0.33
N LYS A 86 -23.47 16.02 0.14
CA LYS A 86 -23.50 15.16 1.32
C LYS A 86 -23.44 13.69 0.89
N PRO A 87 -22.69 12.84 1.62
CA PRO A 87 -22.69 11.42 1.32
C PRO A 87 -24.11 10.84 1.51
N PRO A 88 -24.52 9.88 0.66
CA PRO A 88 -25.82 9.23 0.81
C PRO A 88 -25.91 8.50 2.15
N ALA A 89 -27.11 8.46 2.72
CA ALA A 89 -27.33 7.77 3.99
C ALA A 89 -27.14 6.27 3.82
N ILE A 90 -26.17 5.70 4.55
CA ILE A 90 -25.98 4.25 4.63
C ILE A 90 -27.10 3.67 5.49
N MET A 91 -28.00 2.92 4.88
CA MET A 91 -29.08 2.24 5.59
C MET A 91 -28.57 0.98 6.27
N LYS A 92 -27.73 0.21 5.58
CA LYS A 92 -27.23 -1.07 6.05
C LYS A 92 -25.90 -1.41 5.40
N ILE A 93 -24.96 -1.93 6.18
CA ILE A 93 -23.75 -2.57 5.67
C ILE A 93 -24.10 -4.01 5.33
N LEU A 94 -23.84 -4.43 4.10
CA LEU A 94 -24.14 -5.78 3.60
C LEU A 94 -22.93 -6.69 3.74
N SER A 95 -21.74 -6.19 3.41
CA SER A 95 -20.49 -6.92 3.54
C SER A 95 -19.31 -5.96 3.67
N ILE A 96 -18.23 -6.44 4.27
CA ILE A 96 -16.91 -5.81 4.23
C ILE A 96 -15.99 -6.83 3.57
N GLU A 97 -15.33 -6.45 2.48
CA GLU A 97 -14.55 -7.39 1.66
C GLU A 97 -13.05 -7.32 1.97
N ARG A 98 -12.55 -6.11 2.20
CA ARG A 98 -11.16 -5.85 2.56
C ARG A 98 -11.06 -4.56 3.34
N PHE A 99 -10.01 -4.47 4.15
CA PHE A 99 -9.58 -3.26 4.82
C PHE A 99 -8.11 -3.39 5.15
N ASN A 100 -7.45 -2.26 5.34
CA ASN A 100 -6.10 -2.19 5.88
C ASN A 100 -6.15 -1.72 7.34
N VAL A 101 -5.08 -2.01 8.06
CA VAL A 101 -4.86 -1.52 9.43
C VAL A 101 -3.59 -0.68 9.43
N ASP A 102 -3.73 0.61 9.69
CA ASP A 102 -2.59 1.49 9.96
C ASP A 102 -2.26 1.37 11.46
N VAL A 103 -1.05 0.93 11.78
CA VAL A 103 -0.50 0.86 13.14
C VAL A 103 0.47 2.02 13.33
N TYR A 104 0.41 2.70 14.47
CA TYR A 104 1.22 3.89 14.71
C TYR A 104 1.42 4.23 16.21
N PRO A 105 2.55 4.86 16.58
CA PRO A 105 2.80 5.28 17.96
C PRO A 105 1.93 6.49 18.33
N LYS A 106 1.87 6.87 19.61
CA LYS A 106 1.03 7.99 20.07
C LYS A 106 1.34 9.34 19.41
N HIS A 107 2.59 9.54 18.99
CA HIS A 107 3.09 10.85 18.54
C HIS A 107 3.28 10.95 17.02
N SER A 108 2.96 9.90 16.26
CA SER A 108 3.15 9.89 14.80
C SER A 108 1.98 9.16 14.14
N LEU A 109 1.46 9.69 13.04
CA LEU A 109 0.43 9.03 12.25
C LEU A 109 1.07 8.19 11.13
N TYR A 110 0.43 7.06 10.79
CA TYR A 110 0.74 6.24 9.60
C TYR A 110 2.16 5.65 9.59
N ALA A 111 2.55 4.94 10.64
CA ALA A 111 3.86 4.29 10.72
C ALA A 111 3.95 3.07 9.78
N VAL A 112 3.08 2.08 9.99
CA VAL A 112 3.06 0.84 9.22
C VAL A 112 1.62 0.49 8.84
N GLU A 113 1.38 0.26 7.55
CA GLU A 113 0.08 -0.15 7.03
C GLU A 113 0.11 -1.63 6.66
N VAL A 114 -0.86 -2.40 7.14
CA VAL A 114 -0.95 -3.84 6.88
C VAL A 114 -2.28 -4.24 6.26
N ASP A 115 -2.23 -5.26 5.40
CA ASP A 115 -3.38 -6.01 4.92
C ASP A 115 -3.48 -7.30 5.75
N PRO A 116 -4.44 -7.38 6.68
CA PRO A 116 -4.53 -8.51 7.59
C PRO A 116 -5.11 -9.77 6.93
N PHE A 117 -5.76 -9.66 5.76
CA PHE A 117 -6.28 -10.82 5.03
C PHE A 117 -5.16 -11.56 4.32
N LYS A 118 -4.22 -10.81 3.73
CA LYS A 118 -3.04 -11.38 3.06
C LYS A 118 -1.85 -11.56 3.99
N LYS A 119 -1.93 -11.01 5.21
CA LYS A 119 -0.84 -10.98 6.18
C LYS A 119 0.40 -10.28 5.59
N GLU A 120 0.17 -9.14 4.96
CA GLU A 120 1.19 -8.37 4.24
C GLU A 120 1.34 -6.95 4.80
N ILE A 121 2.57 -6.45 4.84
CA ILE A 121 2.87 -5.04 5.10
C ILE A 121 2.81 -4.29 3.78
N LYS A 122 1.83 -3.41 3.61
CA LYS A 122 1.64 -2.59 2.41
C LYS A 122 2.55 -1.38 2.38
N LYS A 123 2.85 -0.81 3.55
CA LYS A 123 3.65 0.39 3.66
C LYS A 123 4.41 0.42 4.98
N ILE A 124 5.68 0.81 4.91
CA ILE A 124 6.47 1.27 6.05
C ILE A 124 6.85 2.70 5.73
N ARG A 125 6.55 3.63 6.64
CA ARG A 125 6.83 5.06 6.44
C ARG A 125 8.33 5.29 6.34
N ASP A 126 8.76 5.90 5.23
CA ASP A 126 10.14 6.34 5.07
C ASP A 126 10.38 7.65 5.84
N ILE A 127 10.72 7.52 7.12
CA ILE A 127 11.04 8.67 7.98
C ILE A 127 12.36 9.34 7.56
N LEU A 128 13.24 8.59 6.91
CA LEU A 128 14.59 9.02 6.55
C LEU A 128 14.68 9.64 5.15
N TRP A 129 13.57 9.76 4.42
CA TRP A 129 13.51 10.27 3.05
C TRP A 129 14.23 11.62 2.85
N ASN A 130 14.15 12.53 3.83
CA ASN A 130 14.80 13.85 3.80
C ASN A 130 16.08 13.92 4.66
N GLY A 131 16.69 12.77 4.99
CA GLY A 131 17.85 12.69 5.89
C GLY A 131 17.54 13.08 7.34
N LEU A 132 18.56 13.04 8.21
CA LEU A 132 18.42 13.27 9.65
C LEU A 132 18.40 14.77 10.04
N GLY A 133 19.07 15.66 9.30
CA GLY A 133 18.97 17.13 9.43
C GLY A 133 19.01 17.71 10.86
N GLU A 134 18.52 18.95 11.04
CA GLU A 134 18.50 19.64 12.34
C GLU A 134 17.54 19.01 13.37
N LYS A 135 16.59 18.18 12.94
CA LYS A 135 15.63 17.46 13.79
C LYS A 135 16.06 16.01 14.07
N CYS A 136 17.38 15.79 14.21
CA CYS A 136 17.96 14.46 14.28
C CYS A 136 17.36 13.60 15.40
N SER A 137 17.22 14.14 16.62
CA SER A 137 16.70 13.39 17.78
C SER A 137 15.23 12.97 17.64
N SER A 138 14.35 13.88 17.21
CA SER A 138 12.92 13.54 17.06
C SER A 138 12.70 12.56 15.92
N LYS A 139 13.40 12.74 14.79
CA LYS A 139 13.33 11.80 13.66
C LYS A 139 13.88 10.42 14.01
N LEU A 140 14.94 10.33 14.81
CA LEU A 140 15.47 9.05 15.28
C LEU A 140 14.48 8.33 16.19
N ASN A 141 13.80 9.05 17.08
CA ASN A 141 12.75 8.47 17.93
C ASN A 141 11.56 7.97 17.08
N GLU A 142 11.08 8.78 16.11
CA GLU A 142 10.03 8.32 15.19
C GLU A 142 10.49 7.10 14.37
N ALA A 143 11.72 7.11 13.87
CA ALA A 143 12.28 5.97 13.13
C ALA A 143 12.36 4.73 14.01
N ARG A 144 12.69 4.88 15.29
CA ARG A 144 12.72 3.80 16.26
C ARG A 144 11.32 3.21 16.48
N ASP A 145 10.31 4.05 16.66
CA ASP A 145 8.93 3.60 16.81
C ASP A 145 8.45 2.82 15.57
N VAL A 146 8.72 3.33 14.36
CA VAL A 146 8.37 2.62 13.11
C VAL A 146 9.10 1.28 13.01
N TYR A 147 10.38 1.25 13.36
CA TYR A 147 11.17 0.02 13.37
C TYR A 147 10.59 -1.01 14.33
N GLU A 148 10.24 -0.63 15.57
CA GLU A 148 9.70 -1.57 16.56
C GLU A 148 8.35 -2.15 16.12
N ILE A 149 7.48 -1.33 15.50
CA ILE A 149 6.21 -1.79 14.93
C ILE A 149 6.46 -2.75 13.76
N ALA A 150 7.32 -2.36 12.81
CA ALA A 150 7.61 -3.17 11.63
C ALA A 150 8.25 -4.51 12.01
N LYS A 151 9.22 -4.48 12.93
CA LYS A 151 9.90 -5.66 13.46
C LYS A 151 8.90 -6.61 14.13
N TRP A 152 8.04 -6.11 15.02
CA TRP A 152 7.01 -6.94 15.65
C TRP A 152 6.05 -7.57 14.62
N LEU A 153 5.61 -6.80 13.61
CA LEU A 153 4.73 -7.34 12.57
C LEU A 153 5.42 -8.45 11.76
N ILE A 154 6.70 -8.29 11.45
CA ILE A 154 7.46 -9.26 10.65
C ILE A 154 7.84 -10.49 11.47
N GLU A 155 8.50 -10.30 12.61
CA GLU A 155 9.11 -11.38 13.40
C GLU A 155 8.08 -12.11 14.26
N ASP A 156 7.30 -11.37 15.05
CA ASP A 156 6.37 -11.97 16.01
C ASP A 156 5.04 -12.35 15.36
N LYS A 157 4.60 -11.54 14.38
CA LYS A 157 3.32 -11.78 13.69
C LYS A 157 3.47 -12.49 12.36
N GLY A 158 4.65 -12.54 11.76
CA GLY A 158 4.88 -13.24 10.49
C GLY A 158 4.23 -12.58 9.29
N PHE A 159 4.09 -11.24 9.30
CA PHE A 159 3.68 -10.49 8.12
C PHE A 159 4.83 -10.41 7.11
N LYS A 160 4.49 -10.45 5.83
CA LYS A 160 5.47 -10.34 4.73
C LYS A 160 5.42 -8.96 4.06
N PRO A 161 6.55 -8.40 3.61
CA PRO A 161 6.54 -7.19 2.79
C PRO A 161 5.74 -7.41 1.49
N ALA A 162 4.82 -6.49 1.16
CA ALA A 162 4.02 -6.60 -0.07
C ALA A 162 4.80 -6.19 -1.33
N SER A 163 5.92 -5.49 -1.17
CA SER A 163 6.74 -4.98 -2.27
C SER A 163 8.19 -4.76 -1.87
N ASP A 164 9.07 -4.70 -2.87
CA ASP A 164 10.49 -4.36 -2.71
C ASP A 164 10.69 -3.01 -2.00
N TYR A 165 9.81 -2.03 -2.24
CA TYR A 165 9.86 -0.74 -1.56
C TYR A 165 9.67 -0.85 -0.04
N VAL A 166 8.75 -1.73 0.40
CA VAL A 166 8.53 -1.99 1.82
C VAL A 166 9.76 -2.66 2.41
N LEU A 167 10.34 -3.62 1.69
CA LEU A 167 11.55 -4.33 2.11
C LEU A 167 12.76 -3.40 2.23
N GLU A 168 12.96 -2.52 1.25
CA GLU A 168 14.02 -1.50 1.26
C GLU A 168 13.87 -0.54 2.45
N ASN A 169 12.65 -0.08 2.74
CA ASN A 169 12.39 0.76 3.90
C ASN A 169 12.63 0.03 5.23
N TYR A 170 12.25 -1.24 5.32
CA TYR A 170 12.57 -2.06 6.50
C TYR A 170 14.09 -2.23 6.66
N LYS A 171 14.81 -2.54 5.58
CA LYS A 171 16.27 -2.65 5.58
C LYS A 171 16.93 -1.38 6.10
N LYS A 172 16.50 -0.18 5.66
CA LYS A 172 17.03 1.10 6.18
C LYS A 172 16.91 1.20 7.70
N LEU A 173 15.79 0.74 8.27
CA LEU A 173 15.55 0.76 9.71
C LEU A 173 16.42 -0.27 10.45
N VAL A 174 16.54 -1.49 9.93
CA VAL A 174 17.43 -2.53 10.48
C VAL A 174 18.89 -2.07 10.45
N ASP A 175 19.33 -1.52 9.32
CA ASP A 175 20.66 -0.96 9.15
C ASP A 175 20.97 0.14 10.16
N LEU A 176 19.98 0.96 10.50
CA LEU A 176 20.11 2.07 11.44
C LEU A 176 20.21 1.59 12.90
N PHE A 177 19.38 0.62 13.30
CA PHE A 177 19.21 0.25 14.72
C PHE A 177 19.94 -1.02 15.13
N GLU A 178 20.10 -2.00 14.24
CA GLU A 178 20.77 -3.28 14.54
C GLU A 178 22.22 -3.30 14.08
N LYS A 179 22.57 -2.47 13.08
CA LYS A 179 23.90 -2.41 12.46
C LYS A 179 24.45 -3.81 12.10
N PRO A 180 23.69 -4.62 11.34
CA PRO A 180 24.10 -5.98 11.01
C PRO A 180 25.37 -5.98 10.14
N TYR A 181 26.06 -7.12 10.12
CA TYR A 181 27.18 -7.35 9.18
C TYR A 181 26.70 -7.22 7.73
N LYS A 182 27.48 -6.54 6.90
CA LYS A 182 27.19 -6.31 5.47
C LYS A 182 28.34 -6.76 4.61
N PHE A 183 28.02 -7.30 3.45
CA PHE A 183 28.98 -7.65 2.41
C PHE A 183 28.34 -7.43 1.04
N ASP A 184 29.16 -7.11 0.05
CA ASP A 184 28.72 -6.95 -1.33
C ASP A 184 28.80 -8.31 -2.05
N LEU A 185 27.79 -8.59 -2.88
CA LEU A 185 27.74 -9.75 -3.76
C LEU A 185 27.61 -9.28 -5.21
N THR A 186 28.53 -9.71 -6.06
CA THR A 186 28.48 -9.46 -7.50
C THR A 186 28.04 -10.74 -8.20
N LEU A 187 27.01 -10.63 -9.05
CA LEU A 187 26.49 -11.75 -9.83
C LEU A 187 26.79 -11.52 -11.31
N GLU A 188 27.44 -12.48 -11.94
CA GLU A 188 27.59 -12.56 -13.40
C GLU A 188 26.61 -13.61 -13.92
N LEU A 189 25.72 -13.22 -14.84
CA LEU A 189 24.67 -14.09 -15.37
C LEU A 189 24.85 -14.24 -16.88
N THR A 190 24.88 -15.48 -17.36
CA THR A 190 24.89 -15.76 -18.80
C THR A 190 23.50 -16.23 -19.24
N VAL A 191 22.93 -15.58 -20.25
CA VAL A 191 21.64 -16.00 -20.84
C VAL A 191 21.83 -17.27 -21.65
N LYS A 192 21.19 -18.36 -21.22
CA LYS A 192 21.13 -19.63 -21.97
C LYS A 192 19.97 -19.68 -22.97
N ASP A 193 18.86 -19.02 -22.64
CA ASP A 193 17.60 -19.04 -23.40
C ASP A 193 16.87 -17.70 -23.20
N GLU A 194 16.91 -16.84 -24.22
CA GLU A 194 16.34 -15.49 -24.17
C GLU A 194 14.83 -15.49 -23.89
N SER A 195 14.11 -16.52 -24.36
CA SER A 195 12.66 -16.62 -24.19
C SER A 195 12.22 -16.81 -22.73
N LYS A 196 13.15 -17.23 -21.86
CA LYS A 196 12.93 -17.46 -20.43
C LYS A 196 13.48 -16.35 -19.54
N VAL A 197 14.14 -15.34 -20.12
CA VAL A 197 14.73 -14.26 -19.34
C VAL A 197 13.61 -13.39 -18.75
N PRO A 198 13.49 -13.30 -17.42
CA PRO A 198 12.50 -12.45 -16.80
C PRO A 198 12.77 -10.97 -17.10
N THR A 199 11.74 -10.15 -17.04
CA THR A 199 11.94 -8.69 -17.02
C THR A 199 12.77 -8.27 -15.81
N TRP A 200 13.51 -7.16 -15.91
CA TRP A 200 14.34 -6.66 -14.80
C TRP A 200 13.56 -6.50 -13.49
N LYS A 201 12.30 -6.05 -13.61
CA LYS A 201 11.39 -5.91 -12.47
C LYS A 201 11.04 -7.26 -11.82
N SER A 202 10.81 -8.30 -12.62
CA SER A 202 10.54 -9.65 -12.09
C SER A 202 11.78 -10.24 -11.45
N LEU A 203 12.94 -10.12 -12.11
CA LEU A 203 14.22 -10.59 -11.59
C LEU A 203 14.55 -9.92 -10.24
N LYS A 204 14.41 -8.60 -10.14
CA LYS A 204 14.61 -7.86 -8.89
C LYS A 204 13.72 -8.41 -7.77
N LYS A 205 12.42 -8.58 -8.04
CA LYS A 205 11.46 -9.12 -7.07
C LYS A 205 11.81 -10.54 -6.63
N GLU A 206 12.19 -11.40 -7.58
CA GLU A 206 12.58 -12.78 -7.30
C GLU A 206 13.86 -12.86 -6.45
N LEU A 207 14.86 -12.03 -6.74
CA LEU A 207 16.06 -11.92 -5.92
C LEU A 207 15.74 -11.42 -4.51
N HIS A 208 14.92 -10.37 -4.37
CA HIS A 208 14.47 -9.88 -3.06
C HIS A 208 13.83 -11.00 -2.24
N ASN A 209 12.87 -11.74 -2.82
CA ASN A 209 12.22 -12.85 -2.14
C ASN A 209 13.20 -13.98 -1.79
N PHE A 210 14.09 -14.35 -2.71
CA PHE A 210 15.08 -15.41 -2.52
C PHE A 210 15.98 -15.14 -1.29
N PHE A 211 16.50 -13.92 -1.17
CA PHE A 211 17.33 -13.52 -0.05
C PHE A 211 16.52 -13.35 1.23
N TYR A 212 15.34 -12.75 1.15
CA TYR A 212 14.45 -12.53 2.31
C TYR A 212 14.08 -13.84 3.00
N ASP A 213 13.67 -14.85 2.23
CA ASP A 213 13.32 -16.18 2.75
C ASP A 213 14.51 -16.90 3.44
N ARG A 214 15.75 -16.41 3.24
CA ARG A 214 16.98 -16.90 3.87
C ARG A 214 17.48 -15.98 5.00
N GLY A 215 16.65 -15.03 5.45
CA GLY A 215 17.01 -14.08 6.51
C GLY A 215 17.96 -12.98 6.06
N LEU A 216 18.06 -12.71 4.75
CA LEU A 216 18.94 -11.70 4.19
C LEU A 216 18.14 -10.54 3.61
N LEU A 217 18.48 -9.31 4.01
CA LEU A 217 17.91 -8.10 3.45
C LEU A 217 18.83 -7.56 2.36
N VAL A 218 18.39 -7.66 1.11
CA VAL A 218 19.18 -7.24 -0.05
C VAL A 218 18.81 -5.83 -0.50
N GLU A 219 19.81 -5.07 -0.92
CA GLU A 219 19.66 -3.82 -1.66
C GLU A 219 20.37 -4.01 -3.00
N LEU A 220 19.62 -3.87 -4.10
CA LEU A 220 20.20 -3.93 -5.43
C LEU A 220 20.62 -2.52 -5.83
N LYS A 221 21.94 -2.29 -5.91
CA LYS A 221 22.50 -1.02 -6.42
C LYS A 221 22.01 -0.84 -7.87
N GLY A 222 21.19 0.17 -8.10
CA GLY A 222 20.77 0.55 -9.45
C GLY A 222 21.88 1.35 -10.14
N ASP A 223 22.09 1.12 -11.42
CA ASP A 223 22.95 1.98 -12.23
C ASP A 223 22.34 3.40 -12.27
N HIS A 224 22.96 4.35 -11.58
CA HIS A 224 22.72 5.78 -11.78
C HIS A 224 23.35 6.27 -13.09
N LYS A 225 23.16 5.53 -14.20
CA LYS A 225 23.52 5.98 -15.53
C LYS A 225 22.26 6.45 -16.25
N LYS A 226 22.13 7.79 -16.24
CA LYS A 226 21.44 8.64 -17.22
C LYS A 226 20.16 8.08 -17.83
N SER A 227 19.05 8.67 -17.39
CA SER A 227 17.76 8.72 -18.07
C SER A 227 17.86 9.30 -19.49
N PHE A 228 18.39 8.57 -20.48
CA PHE A 228 18.30 8.94 -21.91
C PHE A 228 18.52 7.79 -22.93
N ASP A 229 18.34 6.52 -22.57
CA ASP A 229 18.36 5.43 -23.57
C ASP A 229 16.93 5.01 -23.97
N LEU A 230 16.42 5.70 -24.99
CA LEU A 230 15.17 5.45 -25.69
C LEU A 230 15.17 4.18 -26.58
N PHE A 231 16.14 3.28 -26.39
CA PHE A 231 16.18 1.98 -27.09
C PHE A 231 16.20 0.84 -26.07
N LYS A 232 15.00 0.32 -25.76
CA LYS A 232 14.83 -0.92 -25.00
C LYS A 232 15.43 -2.10 -25.77
N LYS A 233 16.68 -2.45 -25.47
CA LYS A 233 17.09 -3.85 -25.51
C LYS A 233 16.56 -4.56 -24.25
N PRO A 234 16.22 -5.86 -24.29
CA PRO A 234 16.16 -6.64 -23.08
C PRO A 234 17.53 -6.51 -22.40
N ILE A 235 17.50 -6.23 -21.09
CA ILE A 235 18.59 -6.03 -20.11
C ILE A 235 20.01 -6.31 -20.66
N PRO A 236 20.98 -5.37 -20.56
CA PRO A 236 22.36 -5.66 -20.93
C PRO A 236 22.96 -6.78 -20.08
#